data_AF-A0A0C3MYC8-F1
#
_entry.id   AF-A0A0C3MYC8-F1
#
_cell.length_a   1.000
_cell.length_b   1.000
_cell.length_c   1.000
_cell.angle_alpha   90.00
_cell.angle_beta   90.00
_cell.angle_gamma   90.00
#
_symmetry.space_group_name_H-M   'P 1'
#
loop_
_entity.id
_entity.type
_entity.pdbx_description
1 polymer ?
#
loop_
_entity_poly.entity_id
_entity_poly.type
_entity_poly.pdbx_seq_one_letter_code
_entity_poly.pdbx_strand_id
1 'polypeptide(L)' 'YDLLVTVGDYLPLDFVIPMLNLRLCYNPGTIISFSGSALEHGVGAVDGDRACLVYYMRANVHQSVHVPMCQSPRMDDL' A
#
# COMPACT_ATOMS: atom_id res chain seq x y z
N TYR A 1 -4.43 8.03 1.71
CA TYR A 1 -3.89 7.19 0.64
C TYR A 1 -2.42 6.98 0.92
N ASP A 2 -1.94 5.82 0.53
CA ASP A 2 -0.59 5.36 0.80
C ASP A 2 0.08 5.10 -0.54
N LEU A 3 1.35 5.51 -0.65
CA LEU A 3 2.21 5.26 -1.80
C LEU A 3 3.34 4.35 -1.36
N LEU A 4 3.41 3.17 -1.96
CA LEU A 4 4.45 2.18 -1.71
C LEU A 4 5.42 2.19 -2.87
N VAL A 5 6.71 2.18 -2.55
CA VAL A 5 7.81 2.02 -3.51
C VAL A 5 8.66 0.85 -3.03
N THR A 6 8.80 -0.18 -3.88
CA THR A 6 9.66 -1.32 -3.56
C THR A 6 10.93 -1.27 -4.42
N VAL A 7 12.07 -1.53 -3.79
CA VAL A 7 13.40 -1.49 -4.42
C VAL A 7 14.26 -2.62 -3.85
N GLY A 8 15.33 -2.94 -4.58
CA GLY A 8 16.30 -3.96 -4.18
C GLY A 8 16.51 -5.01 -5.25
N ASP A 9 17.27 -6.05 -4.93
CA ASP A 9 17.56 -7.16 -5.80
C ASP A 9 16.87 -8.41 -5.26
N TYR A 10 15.69 -8.68 -5.79
CA TYR A 10 14.85 -9.81 -5.40
C TYR A 10 14.01 -10.27 -6.60
N LEU A 11 13.60 -11.54 -6.59
CA LEU A 11 12.76 -12.10 -7.64
C LEU A 11 11.36 -11.46 -7.64
N PRO A 12 10.69 -11.34 -8.81
CA PRO A 12 9.30 -10.87 -8.90
C PRO A 12 8.36 -11.45 -7.82
N LEU A 13 7.51 -10.58 -7.27
CA LEU A 13 6.51 -10.91 -6.24
C LEU A 13 5.12 -10.40 -6.61
N ASP A 14 4.12 -10.86 -5.88
CA ASP A 14 2.77 -10.32 -5.93
C ASP A 14 2.46 -9.46 -4.70
N PHE A 15 1.89 -8.28 -4.94
CA PHE A 15 1.15 -7.50 -3.96
C PHE A 15 -0.30 -7.94 -3.99
N VAL A 16 -0.81 -8.43 -2.86
CA VAL A 16 -2.13 -9.05 -2.77
C VAL A 16 -3.08 -8.17 -1.99
N ILE A 17 -4.29 -7.98 -2.52
CA ILE A 17 -5.41 -7.33 -1.82
C ILE A 17 -6.57 -8.35 -1.80
N PRO A 18 -6.68 -9.18 -0.74
CA PRO A 18 -7.62 -10.30 -0.71
C PRO A 18 -9.07 -9.90 -0.90
N MET A 19 -9.49 -8.79 -0.27
CA MET A 19 -10.88 -8.29 -0.34
C MET A 19 -11.34 -8.00 -1.78
N LEU A 20 -10.40 -7.64 -2.65
CA LEU A 20 -10.65 -7.32 -4.05
C LEU A 20 -10.35 -8.48 -5.01
N ASN A 21 -9.94 -9.64 -4.48
CA ASN A 21 -9.38 -10.75 -5.26
C ASN A 21 -8.30 -10.27 -6.27
N LEU A 22 -7.48 -9.30 -5.84
CA LEU A 22 -6.52 -8.62 -6.70
C LEU A 22 -5.10 -9.09 -6.38
N ARG A 23 -4.33 -9.37 -7.43
CA ARG A 23 -2.88 -9.59 -7.36
C ARG A 23 -2.20 -8.69 -8.38
N LEU A 24 -1.22 -7.92 -7.93
CA LEU A 24 -0.46 -6.98 -8.75
C LEU A 24 1.00 -7.39 -8.75
N CYS A 25 1.65 -7.37 -9.92
CA CYS A 25 3.09 -7.59 -10.00
C CYS A 25 3.83 -6.51 -9.20
N TYR A 26 4.70 -6.92 -8.30
CA TYR A 26 5.39 -6.09 -7.32
C TYR A 26 6.90 -6.31 -7.39
N ASN A 27 7.43 -6.00 -8.58
CA ASN A 27 8.83 -6.15 -8.93
C ASN A 27 9.67 -5.02 -8.35
N PRO A 28 11.00 -5.16 -8.26
CA PRO A 28 11.87 -4.04 -7.97
C PRO A 28 11.56 -2.83 -8.89
N GLY A 29 11.36 -1.65 -8.30
CA GLY A 29 10.99 -0.43 -8.99
C GLY A 29 9.48 -0.19 -9.13
N THR A 30 8.62 -1.11 -8.68
CA THR A 30 7.16 -0.90 -8.71
C THR A 30 6.71 0.15 -7.69
N ILE A 31 5.77 0.99 -8.12
CA ILE A 31 5.06 1.96 -7.27
C ILE A 31 3.58 1.60 -7.25
N ILE A 32 2.98 1.50 -6.06
CA ILE A 32 1.53 1.26 -5.88
C ILE A 32 0.94 2.39 -5.04
N SER A 33 -0.16 2.97 -5.52
CA SER A 33 -0.98 3.93 -4.79
C SER A 33 -2.33 3.32 -4.47
N PHE A 34 -2.71 3.29 -3.20
CA PHE A 34 -4.00 2.74 -2.76
C PHE A 34 -4.40 3.26 -1.37
N SER A 35 -5.52 2.77 -0.82
CA SER A 35 -5.98 3.10 0.54
C SER A 35 -5.57 1.99 1.52
N GLY A 36 -4.37 2.08 2.10
CA GLY A 36 -3.85 1.01 2.97
C GLY A 36 -4.52 0.90 4.34
N SER A 37 -5.25 1.93 4.78
CA SER A 37 -6.11 1.82 5.97
C SER A 37 -7.45 1.13 5.71
N ALA A 38 -7.91 1.08 4.45
CA ALA A 38 -9.21 0.51 4.08
C ALA A 38 -9.08 -0.92 3.54
N LEU A 39 -7.93 -1.25 2.94
CA LEU A 39 -7.70 -2.50 2.25
C LEU A 39 -6.69 -3.34 3.00
N GLU A 40 -7.08 -4.53 3.46
CA GLU A 40 -6.13 -5.54 3.89
C GLU A 40 -5.23 -5.91 2.71
N HIS A 41 -3.92 -5.88 2.94
CA HIS A 41 -2.94 -6.06 1.89
C HIS A 41 -1.67 -6.70 2.42
N GLY A 42 -0.90 -7.30 1.53
CA GLY A 42 0.35 -7.94 1.90
C GLY A 42 1.19 -8.32 0.71
N VAL A 43 2.40 -8.78 1.01
CA VAL A 43 3.37 -9.25 0.03
C VAL A 43 4.00 -10.52 0.61
N GLY A 44 4.27 -11.51 -0.24
CA GLY A 44 4.93 -12.74 0.18
C GLY A 44 6.37 -12.52 0.69
N ALA A 45 6.89 -13.52 1.40
CA ALA A 45 8.31 -13.63 1.69
C ALA A 45 9.11 -13.84 0.38
N VAL A 46 10.35 -13.37 0.36
CA VAL A 46 11.25 -13.49 -0.79
C VAL A 46 12.68 -13.64 -0.32
N ASP A 47 13.47 -14.39 -1.09
CA ASP A 47 14.91 -14.40 -0.97
C ASP A 47 15.51 -13.19 -1.70
N GLY A 48 16.53 -12.55 -1.10
CA GLY A 48 17.19 -11.38 -1.64
C GLY A 48 16.94 -10.10 -0.85
N ASP A 49 17.59 -9.01 -1.28
CA ASP A 49 17.52 -7.73 -0.59
C ASP A 49 16.30 -6.95 -1.08
N ARG A 50 15.33 -6.74 -0.19
CA ARG A 50 14.13 -5.97 -0.50
C ARG A 50 13.89 -4.89 0.55
N ALA A 51 13.76 -3.65 0.08
CA ALA A 51 13.31 -2.51 0.88
C ALA A 51 11.99 -1.97 0.32
N CYS A 52 11.09 -1.55 1.22
CA CYS A 52 9.83 -0.92 0.86
C CYS A 52 9.75 0.44 1.57
N LEU A 53 9.59 1.51 0.80
CA LEU A 53 9.29 2.84 1.33
C LEU A 53 7.78 3.06 1.26
N VAL A 54 7.21 3.49 2.39
CA VAL A 54 5.77 3.75 2.53
C VAL A 54 5.59 5.23 2.84
N TYR A 55 4.97 5.97 1.93
CA TYR A 55 4.52 7.33 2.16
C TYR A 55 3.04 7.30 2.51
N TYR A 56 2.71 7.66 3.74
CA TYR A 56 1.34 7.68 4.24
C TYR A 56 1.14 8.88 5.17
N MET A 57 -0.12 9.32 5.30
CA MET A 57 -0.48 10.39 6.21
C MET A 57 -1.34 9.87 7.35
N ARG A 58 -0.85 10.02 8.57
CA ARG A 58 -1.60 9.64 9.78
C ARG A 58 -2.70 10.64 10.07
N ALA A 59 -3.80 10.15 10.64
CA ALA A 59 -4.95 10.96 11.00
C ALA A 59 -4.62 12.12 11.95
N ASN A 60 -3.70 11.92 12.89
CA ASN A 60 -3.28 12.97 13.82
C ASN A 60 -2.52 14.12 13.13
N VAL A 61 -1.86 13.88 11.99
CA VAL A 61 -1.22 14.95 11.21
C VAL A 61 -2.27 15.84 10.56
N HIS A 62 -3.31 15.25 9.96
CA HIS A 62 -4.45 16.01 9.44
C HIS A 62 -5.08 16.91 10.50
N GLN A 63 -5.29 16.37 11.71
CA GLN A 63 -5.82 17.13 12.84
C GLN A 63 -4.89 18.28 13.25
N SER A 64 -3.57 18.05 13.33
CA SER A 64 -2.62 19.08 13.76
C SER A 64 -2.50 20.24 12.77
N VAL A 65 -2.63 19.96 11.47
CA VAL A 65 -2.57 20.99 10.41
C VAL A 65 -3.93 21.48 9.95
N HIS A 66 -5.02 21.09 10.63
CA HIS A 66 -6.40 21.48 10.31
C HIS A 66 -6.83 21.18 8.86
N VAL A 67 -6.28 20.11 8.28
CA VAL A 67 -6.67 19.65 6.95
C VAL A 67 -7.72 18.55 7.09
N PRO A 68 -8.92 18.69 6.49
CA PRO A 68 -9.96 17.67 6.59
C PRO A 68 -9.46 16.33 6.02
N MET A 69 -9.84 15.25 6.70
CA MET A 69 -9.56 13.90 6.18
C MET A 69 -10.58 13.51 5.12
N CYS A 70 -10.11 12.87 4.05
CA CYS A 70 -10.99 12.14 3.15
C CYS A 70 -11.62 10.98 3.93
N GLN A 71 -12.94 10.81 3.82
CA GLN A 71 -13.61 9.67 4.43
C GLN A 71 -13.11 8.38 3.78
N SER A 72 -12.88 7.34 4.59
CA SER A 72 -12.54 6.03 4.04
C SER A 72 -13.68 5.56 3.12
N PRO A 73 -13.37 5.00 1.95
CA PRO A 73 -14.38 4.39 1.10
C PRO A 73 -15.08 3.29 1.90
N ARG A 74 -16.41 3.19 1.76
CA ARG A 74 -17.14 2.06 2.33
C ARG A 74 -16.88 0.86 1.44
N MET A 75 -16.42 -0.23 2.04
CA MET A 75 -16.06 -1.43 1.29
C MET A 75 -17.30 -2.15 0.73
N ASP A 76 -18.49 -1.92 1.29
CA ASP A 76 -19.76 -2.47 0.79
C ASP A 76 -20.21 -1.86 -0.57
N ASP A 77 -19.59 -0.76 -0.98
CA ASP A 77 -19.92 -0.06 -2.23
C ASP A 77 -19.15 -0.60 -3.45
N LEU A 78 -18.31 -1.63 -3.27
CA LEU A 78 -17.38 -2.16 -4.28
C LEU A 78 -17.71 -3.58 -4.75
#